data_AF-A0A7X7UME5-F1
#
_entry.id   AF-A0A7X7UME5-F1
#
_cell.length_a   1.000
_cell.length_b   1.000
_cell.length_c   1.000
_cell.angle_alpha   90.00
_cell.angle_beta   90.00
_cell.angle_gamma   90.00
#
_symmetry.space_group_name_H-M   'P 1'
#
loop_
_entity.id
_entity.type
_entity.pdbx_description
1 polymer ?
#
loop_
_entity_poly.entity_id
_entity_poly.type
_entity_poly.pdbx_seq_one_letter_code
_entity_poly.pdbx_strand_id
1 'polypeptide(L)'
;MKPGLPFLLAALLVVMVIPGCKNPSKEPPPPGVIPKEQFTRLMLDMHLADGWFAYRRAQGEDPKSLAQRIYDSVFSIHGITRKQFEESMEWYAAHPLVLDKIYDEMIHRANVLQISLDSATKQSHPAENIEKR
;
A
#
# COMPACT_ATOMS: atom_id res chain seq x y z
N MET A 1 -53.17 17.65 -2.88
CA MET A 1 -52.86 18.08 -1.50
C MET A 1 -51.48 18.72 -1.52
N LYS A 2 -51.36 20.02 -1.20
CA LYS A 2 -50.07 20.74 -1.22
C LYS A 2 -49.40 20.56 0.15
N PRO A 3 -48.12 20.17 0.23
CA PRO A 3 -47.44 20.03 1.52
C PRO A 3 -47.43 21.40 2.23
N GLY A 4 -47.80 21.40 3.51
CA GLY A 4 -47.86 22.62 4.30
C GLY A 4 -46.48 23.22 4.53
N LEU A 5 -46.40 24.54 4.67
CA LEU A 5 -45.20 25.29 5.06
C LEU A 5 -44.38 24.66 6.21
N PRO A 6 -44.98 24.07 7.27
CA PRO A 6 -44.20 23.37 8.30
C PRO A 6 -43.54 22.07 7.82
N PHE A 7 -44.11 21.40 6.81
CA PHE A 7 -43.55 20.18 6.21
C PHE A 7 -42.31 20.51 5.36
N LEU A 8 -42.32 21.67 4.69
CA LEU A 8 -41.16 22.20 3.95
C LEU A 8 -40.04 22.65 4.89
N LEU A 9 -40.38 23.27 6.03
CA LEU A 9 -39.41 23.67 7.07
C LEU A 9 -38.74 22.46 7.75
N ALA A 10 -39.51 21.40 8.04
CA ALA A 10 -38.97 20.17 8.61
C ALA A 10 -38.01 19.46 7.64
N ALA A 11 -38.34 19.42 6.34
CA ALA A 11 -37.46 18.87 5.31
C ALA A 11 -36.14 19.65 5.19
N LEU A 12 -36.18 20.98 5.32
CA LEU A 12 -34.98 21.83 5.29
C LEU A 12 -34.06 21.62 6.50
N LEU A 13 -34.64 21.36 7.69
CA LEU A 13 -33.87 21.11 8.92
C LEU A 13 -33.13 19.76 8.90
N VAL A 14 -33.71 18.74 8.25
CA VAL A 14 -33.11 17.40 8.12
C VAL A 14 -31.90 17.41 7.16
N VAL A 15 -31.86 18.31 6.18
CA VAL A 15 -30.74 18.45 5.23
C VAL A 15 -29.50 19.08 5.88
N MET A 16 -29.62 19.77 7.02
CA MET A 16 -28.50 20.43 7.70
C MET A 16 -27.65 19.52 8.59
N VAL A 17 -28.01 18.24 8.76
CA VAL A 17 -27.29 17.31 9.64
C VAL A 17 -26.40 16.33 8.88
N ILE A 18 -25.88 16.71 7.70
CA ILE A 18 -24.84 15.89 7.05
C ILE A 18 -23.55 16.11 7.85
N PRO A 19 -23.04 15.13 8.62
CA PRO A 19 -21.72 15.26 9.19
C PRO A 19 -20.74 15.41 8.02
N GLY A 20 -20.11 16.58 7.92
CA GLY A 20 -19.10 16.84 6.90
C GLY A 20 -18.03 15.76 6.96
N CYS A 21 -17.59 15.28 5.80
CA CYS A 21 -16.47 14.35 5.71
C CYS A 21 -15.24 14.97 6.37
N LYS A 22 -14.96 14.60 7.62
CA LYS A 22 -13.62 14.77 8.21
C LYS A 22 -12.67 13.99 7.30
N ASN A 23 -11.65 14.65 6.74
CA ASN A 23 -10.61 13.98 5.98
C ASN A 23 -9.82 13.05 6.93
N PRO A 24 -10.08 11.73 6.93
CA PRO A 24 -9.43 10.81 7.87
C PRO A 24 -7.94 10.68 7.57
N SER A 25 -7.51 11.09 6.38
CA SER A 25 -6.14 11.01 5.88
C SER A 25 -5.13 11.88 6.62
N LYS A 26 -5.55 12.80 7.50
CA LYS A 26 -4.67 13.71 8.24
C LYS A 26 -4.47 13.36 9.71
N GLU A 27 -5.31 12.50 10.29
CA GLU A 27 -5.18 12.09 11.69
C GLU A 27 -4.20 10.90 11.77
N PRO A 28 -3.25 10.90 12.73
CA PRO A 28 -2.39 9.75 12.95
C PRO A 28 -3.24 8.54 13.38
N PRO A 29 -2.86 7.32 12.98
CA PRO A 29 -3.59 6.13 13.38
C PRO A 29 -3.48 5.92 14.91
N PRO A 30 -4.40 5.16 15.52
CA PRO A 30 -4.39 4.93 16.97
C PRO A 30 -3.11 4.20 17.42
N PRO A 31 -2.75 4.30 18.72
CA PRO A 31 -1.61 3.56 19.26
C PRO A 31 -1.70 2.06 18.94
N GLY A 32 -0.58 1.48 18.51
CA GLY A 32 -0.52 0.06 18.11
C GLY A 32 -0.64 -0.17 16.60
N VAL A 33 -1.21 0.78 15.86
CA VAL A 33 -1.25 0.73 14.38
C VAL A 33 0.03 1.35 13.82
N ILE A 34 0.65 0.65 12.87
CA ILE A 34 1.86 1.07 12.18
C ILE A 34 1.58 2.37 11.42
N PRO A 35 2.39 3.43 11.58
CA PRO A 35 2.19 4.70 10.89
C PRO A 35 2.20 4.54 9.36
N LYS A 36 1.36 5.32 8.66
CA LYS A 36 1.12 5.22 7.21
C LYS A 36 2.40 5.05 6.41
N GLU A 37 3.40 5.89 6.67
CA GLU A 37 4.66 5.92 5.93
C GLU A 37 5.50 4.65 6.14
N GLN A 38 5.57 4.12 7.37
CA GLN A 38 6.23 2.85 7.64
C GLN A 38 5.45 1.68 7.04
N PHE A 39 4.12 1.71 7.15
CA PHE A 39 3.24 0.70 6.60
C PHE A 39 3.32 0.61 5.07
N THR A 40 3.45 1.76 4.41
CA THR A 40 3.65 1.86 2.95
C THR A 40 4.93 1.15 2.52
N ARG A 41 6.05 1.36 3.22
CA ARG A 41 7.32 0.66 2.92
C ARG A 41 7.23 -0.83 3.21
N LEU A 42 6.63 -1.19 4.34
CA LEU A 42 6.41 -2.59 4.73
C LEU A 42 5.61 -3.35 3.67
N MET A 43 4.48 -2.80 3.23
CA MET A 43 3.62 -3.41 2.22
C MET A 43 4.33 -3.52 0.87
N LEU A 44 5.10 -2.51 0.47
CA LEU A 44 5.90 -2.57 -0.76
C LEU A 44 6.91 -3.72 -0.71
N ASP A 45 7.66 -3.87 0.38
CA ASP A 45 8.65 -4.95 0.51
C ASP A 45 8.00 -6.33 0.56
N MET A 46 6.82 -6.45 1.18
CA MET A 46 6.04 -7.69 1.15
C MET A 46 5.61 -8.06 -0.28
N HIS A 47 5.09 -7.12 -1.06
CA HIS A 47 4.68 -7.38 -2.44
C HIS A 47 5.88 -7.68 -3.37
N LEU A 48 7.04 -7.07 -3.13
CA LEU A 48 8.27 -7.42 -3.83
C LEU A 48 8.71 -8.86 -3.51
N ALA A 49 8.62 -9.27 -2.24
CA ALA A 49 8.88 -10.65 -1.84
C ALA A 49 7.91 -11.63 -2.53
N ASP A 50 6.63 -11.30 -2.62
CA ASP A 50 5.63 -12.10 -3.32
C ASP A 50 5.92 -12.24 -4.81
N GLY A 51 6.32 -11.13 -5.46
CA GLY A 51 6.77 -11.13 -6.85
C GLY A 51 7.97 -12.05 -7.07
N TRP A 52 8.95 -12.00 -6.17
CA TRP A 52 10.11 -12.90 -6.19
C TRP A 52 9.69 -14.36 -6.02
N PHE A 53 8.78 -14.66 -5.10
CA PHE A 53 8.25 -16.02 -4.92
C PHE A 53 7.47 -16.53 -6.13
N ALA A 54 6.65 -15.68 -6.74
CA ALA A 54 5.92 -16.02 -7.97
C ALA A 54 6.90 -16.34 -9.10
N TYR A 55 7.95 -15.53 -9.26
CA TYR A 55 9.02 -15.78 -10.23
C TYR A 55 9.71 -17.12 -9.98
N ARG A 56 10.16 -17.39 -8.75
CA ARG A 56 10.82 -18.67 -8.39
C ARG A 56 9.94 -19.89 -8.63
N ARG A 57 8.65 -19.80 -8.29
CA ARG A 57 7.67 -20.86 -8.60
C ARG A 57 7.53 -21.11 -10.09
N ALA A 58 7.53 -20.05 -10.91
CA ALA A 58 7.51 -20.19 -12.36
C ALA A 58 8.77 -20.87 -12.92
N GLN A 59 9.89 -20.80 -12.20
CA GLN A 59 11.14 -21.51 -12.52
C GLN A 59 11.18 -22.96 -11.98
N GLY A 60 10.09 -23.46 -11.37
CA GLY A 60 9.99 -24.84 -10.87
C GLY A 60 10.52 -25.06 -9.45
N GLU A 61 10.90 -24.00 -8.73
CA GLU A 61 11.26 -24.08 -7.32
C GLU A 61 9.98 -24.07 -6.46
N ASP A 62 9.85 -24.91 -5.42
CA ASP A 62 8.76 -24.82 -4.42
C ASP A 62 9.26 -24.21 -3.10
N PRO A 63 9.13 -22.88 -2.92
CA PRO A 63 9.62 -22.18 -1.76
C PRO A 63 8.60 -22.10 -0.62
N LYS A 64 7.58 -22.98 -0.53
CA LYS A 64 6.53 -22.88 0.52
C LYS A 64 7.08 -22.76 1.95
N SER A 65 8.18 -23.45 2.28
CA SER A 65 8.83 -23.31 3.59
C SER A 65 9.62 -22.01 3.77
N LEU A 66 9.96 -21.34 2.67
CA LEU A 66 10.71 -20.09 2.63
C LEU A 66 9.80 -18.85 2.72
N ALA A 67 8.55 -18.94 2.26
CA ALA A 67 7.56 -17.86 2.32
C ALA A 67 7.44 -17.23 3.72
N GLN A 68 7.22 -18.07 4.73
CA GLN A 68 7.07 -17.60 6.10
C GLN A 68 8.35 -16.97 6.64
N ARG A 69 9.52 -17.58 6.36
CA ARG A 69 10.82 -17.02 6.76
C ARG A 69 11.11 -15.66 6.14
N ILE A 70 10.70 -15.43 4.88
CA ILE A 70 10.89 -14.13 4.24
C ILE A 70 9.97 -13.08 4.85
N TYR A 71 8.70 -13.39 5.14
CA TYR A 71 7.82 -12.44 5.82
C TYR A 71 8.34 -12.09 7.22
N ASP A 72 8.82 -13.07 7.97
CA ASP A 72 9.45 -12.80 9.27
C ASP A 72 10.73 -11.94 9.12
N SER A 73 11.49 -12.14 8.05
CA SER A 73 12.66 -11.29 7.73
C SER A 73 12.24 -9.85 7.39
N VAL A 74 11.19 -9.68 6.58
CA VAL A 74 10.62 -8.36 6.26
C VAL A 74 10.16 -7.66 7.54
N PHE A 75 9.45 -8.37 8.41
CA PHE A 75 9.01 -7.81 9.70
C PHE A 75 10.19 -7.39 10.58
N SER A 76 11.26 -8.19 10.60
CA SER A 76 12.49 -7.85 11.32
C SER A 76 13.17 -6.60 10.77
N ILE A 77 13.26 -6.44 9.44
CA ILE A 77 13.83 -5.24 8.78
C ILE A 77 13.05 -3.98 9.16
N HIS A 78 11.73 -4.09 9.24
CA HIS A 78 10.85 -2.97 9.60
C HIS A 78 10.70 -2.75 11.11
N GLY A 79 11.28 -3.63 11.95
CA GLY A 79 11.17 -3.55 13.40
C GLY A 79 9.75 -3.74 13.93
N ILE A 80 8.95 -4.57 13.27
CA ILE A 80 7.54 -4.82 13.61
C ILE A 80 7.30 -6.29 13.94
N THR A 81 6.22 -6.55 14.68
CA THR A 81 5.73 -7.91 14.93
C THR A 81 4.61 -8.28 13.96
N ARG A 82 4.40 -9.59 13.76
CA ARG A 82 3.26 -10.11 12.98
C ARG A 82 1.93 -9.58 13.50
N LYS A 83 1.76 -9.51 14.82
CA LYS A 83 0.55 -8.98 15.47
C LYS A 83 0.31 -7.50 15.11
N GLN A 84 1.35 -6.66 15.18
CA GLN A 84 1.23 -5.25 14.77
C GLN A 84 0.85 -5.11 13.30
N PHE A 85 1.40 -5.95 12.42
CA PHE A 85 1.02 -5.97 11.01
C PHE A 85 -0.46 -6.33 10.84
N GLU A 86 -0.93 -7.40 11.47
CA GLU A 86 -2.32 -7.87 11.39
C GLU A 86 -3.31 -6.81 11.90
N GLU A 87 -3.05 -6.24 13.09
CA GLU A 87 -3.86 -5.16 13.67
C GLU A 87 -3.86 -3.91 12.79
N SER A 88 -2.72 -3.58 12.16
CA SER A 88 -2.62 -2.45 11.25
C SER A 88 -3.35 -2.69 9.95
N MET A 89 -3.24 -3.87 9.35
CA MET A 89 -3.96 -4.23 8.14
C MET A 89 -5.47 -4.17 8.37
N GLU A 90 -5.97 -4.71 9.48
CA GLU A 90 -7.38 -4.63 9.85
C GLU A 90 -7.84 -3.17 9.93
N TRP A 91 -7.06 -2.31 10.60
CA TRP A 91 -7.36 -0.90 10.68
C TRP A 91 -7.36 -0.22 9.30
N TYR A 92 -6.31 -0.38 8.49
CA TYR A 92 -6.24 0.25 7.16
C TYR A 92 -7.33 -0.26 6.21
N ALA A 93 -7.71 -1.54 6.28
CA ALA A 93 -8.81 -2.10 5.50
C ALA A 93 -10.16 -1.46 5.86
N ALA A 94 -10.37 -1.09 7.12
CA ALA A 94 -11.54 -0.33 7.57
C ALA A 94 -11.49 1.16 7.17
N HIS A 95 -10.36 1.67 6.67
CA HIS A 95 -10.15 3.07 6.29
C HIS A 95 -9.75 3.19 4.81
N PRO A 96 -10.66 2.91 3.86
CA PRO A 96 -10.35 2.76 2.44
C PRO A 96 -9.71 4.00 1.80
N LEU A 97 -10.09 5.22 2.21
CA LEU A 97 -9.47 6.44 1.70
C LEU A 97 -8.00 6.59 2.11
N VAL A 98 -7.61 6.04 3.27
CA VAL A 98 -6.22 6.06 3.74
C VAL A 98 -5.43 4.95 3.04
N LEU A 99 -6.04 3.77 2.88
CA LEU A 99 -5.46 2.63 2.18
C LEU A 99 -5.23 2.92 0.68
N ASP A 100 -6.16 3.59 0.01
CA ASP A 100 -6.01 4.07 -1.37
C ASP A 100 -4.74 4.94 -1.52
N LYS A 101 -4.53 5.86 -0.57
CA LYS A 101 -3.33 6.71 -0.54
C LYS A 101 -2.04 5.97 -0.19
N ILE A 102 -2.13 4.78 0.42
CA ILE A 102 -0.97 3.89 0.61
C ILE A 102 -0.64 3.21 -0.73
N TYR A 103 -1.64 2.69 -1.44
CA TYR A 103 -1.44 2.06 -2.74
C TYR A 103 -0.94 3.05 -3.80
N ASP A 104 -1.48 4.26 -3.87
CA ASP A 104 -0.98 5.34 -4.76
C ASP A 104 0.53 5.55 -4.56
N GLU A 105 0.95 5.65 -3.30
CA GLU A 105 2.34 5.89 -2.93
C GLU A 105 3.22 4.66 -3.21
N MET A 106 2.71 3.45 -2.99
CA MET A 106 3.42 2.21 -3.35
C MET A 106 3.67 2.10 -4.85
N ILE A 107 2.66 2.40 -5.68
CA ILE A 107 2.78 2.39 -7.14
C ILE A 107 3.82 3.41 -7.57
N HIS A 108 3.78 4.62 -7.03
CA HIS A 108 4.78 5.65 -7.30
C HIS A 108 6.19 5.17 -6.96
N ARG A 109 6.41 4.60 -5.77
CA ARG A 109 7.71 4.07 -5.35
C ARG A 109 8.19 2.90 -6.20
N ALA A 110 7.29 1.99 -6.57
CA ALA A 110 7.61 0.88 -7.46
C ALA A 110 8.08 1.37 -8.84
N ASN A 111 7.40 2.38 -9.40
CA ASN A 111 7.79 2.99 -10.66
C ASN A 111 9.18 3.66 -10.57
N VAL A 112 9.45 4.40 -9.50
CA VAL A 112 10.76 5.03 -9.26
C VAL A 112 11.86 3.97 -9.13
N LEU A 113 11.58 2.88 -8.40
CA LEU A 113 12.50 1.76 -8.27
C LEU A 113 12.79 1.13 -9.64
N GLN A 114 11.77 0.89 -10.47
CA GLN A 114 11.93 0.35 -11.81
C GLN A 114 12.79 1.25 -12.71
N ILE A 115 12.54 2.56 -12.73
CA ILE A 115 13.35 3.53 -13.48
C ILE A 115 14.82 3.50 -13.02
N SER A 116 15.03 3.38 -11.71
CA SER A 116 16.37 3.29 -11.12
C SER A 116 17.11 2.02 -11.55
N LEU A 117 16.40 0.89 -11.62
CA LEU A 117 16.96 -0.37 -12.10
C LEU A 117 17.29 -0.32 -13.60
N ASP A 118 16.37 0.19 -14.43
CA ASP A 118 16.56 0.30 -15.88
C ASP A 118 17.76 1.20 -16.25
N SER A 119 17.94 2.30 -15.51
CA SER A 119 19.08 3.19 -15.69
C SER A 119 20.39 2.53 -15.29
N ALA A 120 20.42 1.76 -14.21
CA ALA A 120 21.60 0.99 -13.79
C ALA A 120 21.99 -0.09 -14.80
N THR A 121 21.01 -0.80 -15.40
CA THR A 121 21.26 -1.82 -16.43
C THR A 121 21.74 -1.22 -17.76
N LYS A 122 21.23 -0.05 -18.15
CA LYS A 122 21.71 0.66 -19.37
C LYS A 122 23.13 1.19 -19.21
N GLN A 123 23.54 1.59 -18.00
CA GLN A 123 24.91 2.05 -17.73
C GLN A 123 25.92 0.89 -17.66
N SER A 124 25.48 -0.35 -17.38
CA SER A 124 26.35 -1.51 -17.29
C SER A 124 26.56 -2.30 -18.60
N HIS A 125 25.99 -1.86 -19.72
CA HIS A 125 26.16 -2.47 -21.04
C HIS A 125 26.56 -1.43 -22.12
N PRO A 126 27.84 -1.03 -22.24
CA PRO A 126 28.31 -0.31 -23.41
C PRO A 126 28.50 -1.32 -24.55
N ALA A 127 27.59 -1.29 -25.52
CA ALA A 127 27.70 -1.86 -26.87
C ALA A 127 28.85 -2.86 -27.13
N GLU A 128 28.63 -4.16 -26.86
CA GLU A 128 29.40 -5.22 -27.52
C GLU A 128 28.83 -5.44 -28.93
N ASN A 129 29.01 -4.43 -29.78
CA ASN A 129 28.91 -4.58 -31.23
C ASN A 129 29.98 -3.69 -31.88
N ILE A 130 31.23 -3.97 -31.55
CA ILE A 130 32.40 -3.53 -32.31
C ILE A 130 33.40 -4.69 -32.36
N GLU A 131 33.03 -5.82 -32.97
CA GLU A 131 33.99 -6.65 -33.70
C GLU A 131 33.29 -7.48 -34.79
N LYS A 132 32.73 -6.79 -35.78
CA LYS A 132 32.83 -7.29 -37.15
C LYS A 132 34.20 -6.87 -37.67
N ARG A 133 35.18 -7.76 -37.61
CA ARG A 133 36.32 -7.80 -38.52
C ARG A 133 36.47 -9.20 -39.09
#